data_AF-A0A2D5TJK6-F1
#
_entry.id   AF-A0A2D5TJK6-F1
#
_cell.length_a   1.000
_cell.length_b   1.000
_cell.length_c   1.000
_cell.angle_alpha   90.00
_cell.angle_beta   90.00
_cell.angle_gamma   90.00
#
_symmetry.space_group_name_H-M   'P 1'
#
loop_
_entity.id
_entity.type
_entity.pdbx_description
1 polymer ?
#
loop_
_entity_poly.entity_id
_entity_poly.type
_entity_poly.pdbx_seq_one_letter_code
_entity_poly.pdbx_strand_id
1 'polypeptide(L)'
;MNIVDLIALFEGYRARAYHCSEGYPTIGYGKKLGPKGAPLDFYQLEVSERVAKFWLEEDIRELAPVANTLCPGLDGVRHGALISMVYQMGERGVKKFKKMLSALAAGDWQRAHDEALDSVWANQTPHRAQKTAIMLLTGEWPA
;
A
#
# COMPACT_ATOMS: atom_id res chain seq x y z
N MET A 1 -10.24 -8.32 9.37
CA MET A 1 -9.80 -7.41 8.29
C MET A 1 -8.98 -8.19 7.28
N ASN A 2 -9.02 -7.84 5.99
CA ASN A 2 -8.16 -8.41 4.95
C ASN A 2 -7.30 -7.31 4.30
N ILE A 3 -6.45 -7.66 3.32
CA ILE A 3 -5.56 -6.70 2.65
C ILE A 3 -6.31 -5.60 1.89
N VAL A 4 -7.45 -5.92 1.28
CA VAL A 4 -8.27 -4.97 0.53
C VAL A 4 -8.82 -3.92 1.49
N ASP A 5 -9.40 -4.35 2.61
CA ASP A 5 -9.95 -3.46 3.63
C ASP A 5 -8.84 -2.62 4.29
N LEU A 6 -7.65 -3.18 4.48
CA LEU A 6 -6.49 -2.45 5.01
C LEU A 6 -6.06 -1.31 4.06
N ILE A 7 -5.89 -1.59 2.76
CA ILE A 7 -5.49 -0.56 1.80
C ILE A 7 -6.63 0.44 1.61
N ALA A 8 -7.88 -0.01 1.54
CA ALA A 8 -9.06 0.86 1.48
C ALA A 8 -9.11 1.84 2.66
N LEU A 9 -8.80 1.38 3.88
CA LEU A 9 -8.69 2.23 5.07
C LEU A 9 -7.62 3.31 4.92
N PHE A 10 -6.47 2.99 4.34
CA PHE A 10 -5.37 3.93 4.17
C PHE A 10 -5.56 4.94 3.04
N GLU A 11 -6.12 4.51 1.91
CA GLU A 11 -6.29 5.35 0.72
C GLU A 11 -7.53 6.23 0.82
N GLY A 12 -8.58 5.71 1.45
CA GLY A 12 -9.88 6.37 1.53
C GLY A 12 -10.65 6.34 0.20
N TYR A 13 -11.97 6.27 0.29
CA TYR A 13 -12.83 6.20 -0.89
C TYR A 13 -13.15 7.60 -1.46
N ARG A 14 -13.06 7.71 -2.79
CA ARG A 14 -13.53 8.86 -3.58
C ARG A 14 -14.38 8.36 -4.75
N ALA A 15 -15.67 8.67 -4.72
CA ALA A 15 -16.62 8.25 -5.74
C ALA A 15 -16.36 8.89 -7.12
N ARG A 16 -15.77 10.09 -7.15
CA ARG A 16 -15.48 10.88 -8.36
C ARG A 16 -13.99 11.11 -8.53
N ALA A 17 -13.59 11.40 -9.77
CA ALA A 17 -12.20 11.71 -10.09
C ALA A 17 -11.68 12.93 -9.32
N TYR A 18 -10.45 12.85 -8.83
CA TYR A 18 -9.74 13.91 -8.12
C TYR A 18 -8.27 13.92 -8.53
N HIS A 19 -7.54 15.01 -8.27
CA HIS A 19 -6.09 15.00 -8.40
C HIS A 19 -5.44 14.43 -7.14
N CYS A 20 -4.64 13.37 -7.27
CA CYS A 20 -3.83 12.87 -6.17
C CYS A 20 -2.71 13.87 -5.79
N SER A 21 -1.97 13.58 -4.72
CA SER A 21 -0.84 14.42 -4.25
C SER A 21 0.24 14.64 -5.32
N GLU A 22 0.39 13.71 -6.26
CA GLU A 22 1.34 13.84 -7.38
C GLU A 22 0.75 14.53 -8.62
N GLY A 23 -0.55 14.89 -8.61
CA GLY A 23 -1.23 15.63 -9.67
C GLY A 23 -1.81 14.76 -10.80
N TYR A 24 -1.97 13.45 -10.59
CA TYR A 24 -2.66 12.58 -11.56
C TYR A 24 -4.16 12.54 -11.30
N PRO A 25 -5.02 12.47 -12.34
CA PRO A 25 -6.42 12.11 -12.19
C PRO A 25 -6.55 10.70 -11.62
N THR A 26 -7.25 10.58 -10.50
CA THR A 26 -7.37 9.37 -9.70
C THR A 26 -8.81 9.20 -9.22
N ILE A 27 -9.28 7.97 -9.01
CA ILE A 27 -10.63 7.67 -8.51
C ILE A 27 -10.62 6.46 -7.57
N GLY A 28 -11.68 6.27 -6.78
CA GLY A 28 -11.82 5.13 -5.87
C GLY A 28 -10.77 5.18 -4.76
N TYR A 29 -10.03 4.08 -4.58
CA TYR A 29 -8.96 3.93 -3.58
C TYR A 29 -7.55 4.17 -4.17
N GLY A 30 -7.41 5.07 -5.15
CA GLY A 30 -6.09 5.37 -5.74
C GLY A 30 -5.92 4.92 -7.19
N LYS A 31 -6.98 4.52 -7.89
CA LYS A 31 -6.91 4.10 -9.30
C LYS A 31 -6.59 5.29 -10.20
N LYS A 32 -5.41 5.29 -10.81
CA LYS A 32 -4.98 6.29 -11.80
C LYS A 32 -5.79 6.16 -13.09
N LEU A 33 -6.34 7.28 -13.57
CA LEU A 33 -7.15 7.35 -14.79
C LEU A 33 -6.39 7.91 -16.01
N GLY A 34 -5.35 8.72 -15.77
CA GLY A 34 -4.73 9.48 -16.85
C GLY A 34 -3.35 10.05 -16.57
N PRO A 35 -2.77 10.80 -17.53
CA PRO A 35 -1.48 11.44 -17.37
C PRO A 35 -1.54 12.60 -16.36
N LYS A 36 -0.38 12.99 -15.85
CA LYS A 36 -0.24 14.08 -14.87
C LYS A 36 -0.78 15.38 -15.44
N GLY A 37 -1.56 16.12 -14.63
CA GLY A 37 -2.10 17.42 -15.02
C GLY A 37 -3.24 17.38 -16.02
N ALA A 38 -3.74 16.20 -16.41
CA ALA A 38 -4.94 16.14 -17.24
C ALA A 38 -6.15 16.76 -16.49
N PRO A 39 -6.97 17.58 -17.18
CA PRO A 39 -8.17 18.17 -16.61
C PRO A 39 -9.16 17.10 -16.13
N LEU A 40 -9.78 17.31 -14.96
CA LEU A 40 -10.79 16.38 -14.42
C LEU A 40 -12.09 16.37 -15.25
N ASP A 41 -12.34 17.40 -16.05
CA ASP A 41 -13.52 17.52 -16.93
C ASP A 41 -13.58 16.40 -17.99
N PHE A 42 -12.47 15.71 -18.25
CA PHE A 42 -12.43 14.53 -19.12
C PHE A 42 -12.83 13.22 -18.41
N TYR A 43 -13.04 13.26 -17.09
CA TYR A 43 -13.26 12.09 -16.23
C TYR A 43 -14.55 12.23 -15.40
N GLN A 44 -15.67 12.53 -16.06
CA GLN A 44 -16.99 12.76 -15.43
C GLN A 44 -17.74 11.47 -15.03
N LEU A 45 -17.01 10.46 -14.55
CA LEU A 45 -17.61 9.22 -14.06
C LEU A 45 -17.74 9.23 -12.53
N GLU A 46 -18.71 8.47 -12.04
CA GLU A 46 -18.84 8.13 -10.62
C GLU A 46 -18.80 6.62 -10.46
N VAL A 47 -18.06 6.13 -9.46
CA VAL A 47 -17.88 4.70 -9.22
C VAL A 47 -18.37 4.36 -7.83
N SER A 48 -19.17 3.29 -7.70
CA SER A 48 -19.56 2.78 -6.38
C SER A 48 -18.35 2.26 -5.61
N GLU A 49 -18.41 2.29 -4.28
CA GLU A 49 -17.37 1.72 -3.43
C GLU A 49 -17.09 0.25 -3.73
N ARG A 50 -18.14 -0.52 -4.10
CA ARG A 50 -17.99 -1.93 -4.52
C ARG A 50 -17.13 -2.07 -5.78
N VAL A 51 -17.31 -1.20 -6.77
CA VAL A 51 -16.48 -1.20 -7.99
C VAL A 51 -15.05 -0.78 -7.67
N ALA A 52 -14.88 0.23 -6.80
CA ALA A 52 -13.56 0.66 -6.36
C ALA A 52 -12.80 -0.44 -5.59
N LYS A 53 -13.50 -1.21 -4.73
CA LYS A 53 -12.90 -2.38 -4.04
C LYS A 53 -12.51 -3.48 -5.03
N PHE A 54 -13.35 -3.75 -6.03
CA PHE A 54 -13.00 -4.73 -7.07
C PHE A 54 -11.74 -4.32 -7.84
N TRP A 55 -11.60 -3.04 -8.24
CA TRP A 55 -10.37 -2.58 -8.86
C TRP A 55 -9.14 -2.69 -7.96
N LEU A 56 -9.31 -2.39 -6.66
CA LEU A 56 -8.25 -2.55 -5.67
C LEU A 56 -7.84 -4.03 -5.51
N GLU A 57 -8.79 -4.95 -5.53
CA GLU A 57 -8.52 -6.40 -5.50
C GLU A 57 -7.69 -6.85 -6.70
N GLU A 58 -8.01 -6.35 -7.90
CA GLU A 58 -7.22 -6.63 -9.11
C GLU A 58 -5.81 -6.04 -9.00
N ASP A 59 -5.67 -4.79 -8.57
CA ASP A 59 -4.36 -4.15 -8.36
C ASP A 59 -3.52 -4.94 -7.33
N ILE A 60 -4.12 -5.38 -6.22
CA ILE A 60 -3.46 -6.21 -5.21
C ILE A 60 -2.98 -7.54 -5.82
N ARG A 61 -3.79 -8.16 -6.68
CA ARG A 61 -3.42 -9.42 -7.35
C ARG A 61 -2.18 -9.24 -8.23
N GLU A 62 -2.05 -8.10 -8.91
CA GLU A 62 -0.87 -7.77 -9.72
C GLU A 62 0.38 -7.46 -8.85
N LEU A 63 0.18 -6.86 -7.67
CA LEU A 63 1.28 -6.50 -6.77
C LEU A 63 1.77 -7.65 -5.88
N ALA A 64 0.93 -8.67 -5.62
CA ALA A 64 1.28 -9.79 -4.76
C ALA A 64 2.56 -10.55 -5.21
N PRO A 65 2.77 -10.86 -6.50
CA PRO A 65 4.03 -11.43 -6.99
C PRO A 65 5.25 -10.52 -6.78
N VAL A 66 5.07 -9.20 -6.90
CA VAL A 66 6.14 -8.22 -6.68
C VAL A 66 6.57 -8.24 -5.21
N ALA A 67 5.60 -8.20 -4.28
CA ALA A 67 5.88 -8.32 -2.85
C ALA A 67 6.55 -9.66 -2.51
N ASN A 68 6.09 -10.76 -3.10
CA ASN A 68 6.72 -12.08 -2.91
C ASN A 68 8.17 -12.13 -3.43
N THR A 69 8.48 -11.40 -4.50
CA THR A 69 9.85 -11.31 -5.03
C THR A 69 10.75 -10.48 -4.12
N LEU A 70 10.20 -9.46 -3.44
CA LEU A 70 10.96 -8.63 -2.49
C LEU A 70 11.32 -9.39 -1.22
N CYS A 71 10.42 -10.24 -0.71
CA CYS A 71 10.68 -11.11 0.43
C CYS A 71 9.77 -12.35 0.36
N PRO A 72 10.27 -13.50 -0.10
CA PRO A 72 9.47 -14.73 -0.20
C PRO A 72 9.27 -15.37 1.18
N GLY A 73 8.22 -16.19 1.31
CA GLY A 73 8.00 -17.03 2.49
C GLY A 73 7.41 -16.32 3.71
N LEU A 74 6.96 -15.08 3.57
CA LEU A 74 6.21 -14.37 4.62
C LEU A 74 4.82 -14.99 4.81
N ASP A 75 4.30 -14.96 6.04
CA ASP A 75 2.91 -15.29 6.32
C ASP A 75 1.96 -14.27 5.67
N GLY A 76 0.67 -14.60 5.62
CA GLY A 76 -0.33 -13.79 4.92
C GLY A 76 -0.44 -12.35 5.43
N VAL A 77 -0.18 -12.08 6.71
CA VAL A 77 -0.28 -10.72 7.27
C VAL A 77 0.97 -9.92 6.93
N ARG A 78 2.17 -10.48 7.14
CA ARG A 78 3.43 -9.81 6.80
C ARG A 78 3.57 -9.60 5.29
N HIS A 79 3.10 -10.55 4.49
CA HIS A 79 3.00 -10.39 3.04
C HIS A 79 2.02 -9.28 2.67
N GLY A 80 0.86 -9.22 3.31
CA GLY A 80 -0.10 -8.12 3.17
C GLY A 80 0.49 -6.75 3.53
N ALA A 81 1.27 -6.65 4.61
CA ALA A 81 2.00 -5.44 4.98
C ALA A 81 2.93 -4.97 3.85
N LEU A 82 3.68 -5.91 3.26
CA LEU A 82 4.58 -5.62 2.15
C LEU A 82 3.83 -5.21 0.87
N ILE A 83 2.70 -5.84 0.55
CA ILE A 83 1.81 -5.41 -0.55
C ILE A 83 1.33 -3.97 -0.32
N SER A 84 0.87 -3.64 0.90
CA SER A 84 0.41 -2.28 1.23
C SER A 84 1.50 -1.23 1.04
N MET A 85 2.75 -1.56 1.38
CA MET A 85 3.90 -0.70 1.10
C MET A 85 4.14 -0.54 -0.40
N VAL A 86 4.14 -1.65 -1.16
CA VAL A 86 4.32 -1.60 -2.63
C VAL A 86 3.22 -0.79 -3.31
N TYR A 87 1.97 -0.90 -2.85
CA TYR A 87 0.85 -0.10 -3.36
C TYR A 87 1.11 1.41 -3.20
N GLN A 88 1.59 1.82 -2.03
CA GLN A 88 1.78 3.25 -1.71
C GLN A 88 2.94 3.90 -2.45
N MET A 89 4.10 3.23 -2.49
CA MET A 89 5.37 3.85 -2.91
C MET A 89 6.08 3.09 -4.03
N GLY A 90 5.44 2.05 -4.57
CA GLY A 90 5.98 1.20 -5.62
C GLY A 90 7.13 0.30 -5.17
N GLU A 91 7.45 -0.69 -6.01
CA GLU A 91 8.56 -1.63 -5.78
C GLU A 91 9.89 -0.91 -5.54
N ARG A 92 10.18 0.13 -6.32
CA ARG A 92 11.42 0.91 -6.21
C ARG A 92 11.52 1.65 -4.87
N GLY A 93 10.39 2.08 -4.31
CA GLY A 93 10.32 2.69 -2.98
C GLY A 93 10.67 1.65 -1.91
N VAL A 94 9.99 0.50 -1.96
CA VAL A 94 10.19 -0.59 -0.98
C VAL A 94 11.60 -1.18 -1.04
N LYS A 95 12.22 -1.30 -2.22
CA LYS A 95 13.62 -1.76 -2.39
C LYS A 95 14.65 -0.92 -1.64
N LYS A 96 14.33 0.31 -1.23
CA LYS A 96 15.22 1.16 -0.43
C LYS A 96 15.28 0.72 1.04
N PHE A 97 14.29 -0.02 1.52
CA PHE A 97 14.23 -0.54 2.90
C PHE A 97 15.09 -1.80 3.07
N LYS A 98 16.37 -1.71 2.68
CA LYS A 98 17.28 -2.87 2.61
C LYS A 98 17.43 -3.61 3.95
N LYS A 99 17.52 -2.85 5.04
CA LYS A 99 17.68 -3.42 6.38
C LYS A 99 16.40 -4.10 6.87
N MET A 100 15.24 -3.47 6.67
CA MET A 100 13.93 -4.09 6.93
C MET A 100 13.75 -5.38 6.12
N LEU A 101 14.01 -5.36 4.81
CA LEU A 101 13.89 -6.55 3.95
C LEU A 101 14.84 -7.67 4.38
N SER A 102 16.07 -7.32 4.78
CA SER A 102 17.02 -8.28 5.32
C SER A 102 16.55 -8.90 6.64
N ALA A 103 15.95 -8.09 7.52
CA ALA A 103 15.40 -8.55 8.79
C ALA A 103 14.19 -9.48 8.56
N LEU A 104 13.30 -9.13 7.64
CA LEU A 104 12.17 -9.96 7.24
C LEU A 104 12.62 -11.32 6.70
N ALA A 105 13.63 -11.35 5.82
CA ALA A 105 14.18 -12.59 5.28
C ALA A 105 14.84 -13.47 6.35
N ALA A 106 15.37 -12.86 7.41
CA ALA A 106 15.98 -13.55 8.55
C ALA A 106 14.96 -13.98 9.63
N GLY A 107 13.69 -13.57 9.51
CA GLY A 107 12.68 -13.78 10.55
C GLY A 107 12.84 -12.88 11.79
N ASP A 108 13.64 -11.81 11.69
CA ASP A 108 13.84 -10.83 12.76
C ASP A 108 12.74 -9.76 12.70
N TRP A 109 11.59 -10.08 13.28
CA TRP A 109 10.40 -9.24 13.23
C TRP A 109 10.56 -7.93 14.01
N GLN A 110 11.30 -7.95 15.12
CA GLN A 110 11.58 -6.76 15.91
C GLN A 110 12.45 -5.79 15.11
N ARG A 111 13.52 -6.29 14.47
CA ARG A 111 14.35 -5.43 13.63
C ARG A 111 13.59 -4.91 12.41
N ALA A 112 12.74 -5.73 11.79
CA ALA A 112 11.91 -5.28 10.67
C ALA A 112 10.95 -4.15 11.07
N HIS A 113 10.32 -4.25 12.25
CA HIS A 113 9.48 -3.20 12.82
C HIS A 113 10.26 -1.89 13.00
N ASP A 114 11.42 -1.95 13.67
CA ASP A 114 12.20 -0.76 13.99
C ASP A 114 12.72 -0.08 12.72
N GLU A 115 13.19 -0.85 11.74
CA GLU A 115 13.66 -0.35 10.45
C GLU A 115 12.55 0.20 9.56
N ALA A 116 11.31 -0.28 9.71
CA ALA A 116 10.15 0.29 9.01
C ALA A 116 9.83 1.69 9.56
N LEU A 117 9.92 1.88 10.88
CA LEU A 117 9.64 3.14 11.56
C LEU A 117 10.80 4.14 11.48
N ASP A 118 12.04 3.67 11.36
CA ASP A 118 13.22 4.50 11.06
C ASP A 118 13.28 4.88 9.58
N SER A 119 12.25 5.57 9.10
CA SER A 119 12.15 5.94 7.69
C SER A 119 11.46 7.29 7.46
N VAL A 120 11.84 7.95 6.36
CA VAL A 120 11.14 9.17 5.88
C VAL A 120 9.67 8.88 5.61
N TRP A 121 9.37 7.67 5.13
CA TRP A 121 8.01 7.19 4.91
C TRP A 121 7.17 7.20 6.20
N ALA A 122 7.75 6.76 7.32
CA ALA A 122 7.09 6.82 8.62
C ALA A 122 6.82 8.26 9.09
N ASN A 123 7.71 9.20 8.77
CA ASN A 123 7.48 10.62 9.06
C ASN A 123 6.38 11.24 8.17
N GLN A 124 6.29 10.81 6.91
CA GLN A 124 5.30 11.34 5.96
C GLN A 124 3.90 10.76 6.17
N THR A 125 3.81 9.47 6.55
CA THR A 125 2.53 8.78 6.77
C THR A 125 2.55 7.98 8.08
N PRO A 126 2.60 8.65 9.26
CA PRO A 126 2.88 8.01 10.54
C PRO A 126 1.85 6.95 10.93
N HIS A 127 0.56 7.24 10.75
CA HIS A 127 -0.50 6.28 11.08
C HIS A 127 -0.42 5.00 10.23
N ARG A 128 -0.13 5.13 8.94
CA ARG A 128 0.04 3.97 8.04
C ARG A 128 1.28 3.17 8.41
N ALA A 129 2.41 3.86 8.59
CA ALA A 129 3.67 3.20 8.93
C ALA A 129 3.60 2.45 10.27
N GLN A 130 2.96 3.04 11.30
CA GLN A 130 2.75 2.37 12.58
C GLN A 130 1.92 1.09 12.43
N LYS A 131 0.77 1.15 11.75
CA LYS A 131 -0.06 -0.05 11.53
C LYS A 131 0.68 -1.13 10.74
N THR A 132 1.41 -0.76 9.68
CA THR A 132 2.22 -1.69 8.90
C THR A 132 3.37 -2.28 9.73
N ALA A 133 4.08 -1.48 10.52
CA ALA A 133 5.17 -1.98 11.37
C ALA A 133 4.67 -2.97 12.42
N ILE A 134 3.50 -2.72 13.02
CA ILE A 134 2.85 -3.66 13.95
C ILE A 134 2.53 -4.97 13.24
N MET A 135 2.01 -4.95 12.01
CA MET A 135 1.79 -6.17 11.22
C MET A 135 3.08 -6.95 10.99
N LEU A 136 4.19 -6.26 10.68
CA LEU A 136 5.49 -6.89 10.52
C LEU A 136 5.97 -7.54 11.82
N LEU A 137 5.71 -6.91 12.96
CA LEU A 137 6.09 -7.41 14.28
C LEU A 137 5.26 -8.64 14.68
N THR A 138 3.93 -8.52 14.69
CA THR A 138 3.03 -9.49 15.30
C THR A 138 2.55 -10.58 14.34
N GLY A 139 2.46 -10.28 13.04
CA GLY A 139 1.76 -11.14 12.08
C GLY A 139 0.25 -11.12 12.28
N GLU A 140 -0.31 -10.08 12.90
CA GLU A 140 -1.75 -9.90 13.09
C GLU A 140 -2.28 -8.66 12.34
N TRP A 141 -3.53 -8.74 11.87
CA TRP A 141 -4.19 -7.59 11.26
C TRP A 141 -4.42 -6.51 12.33
N PRO A 142 -4.16 -5.22 12.03
CA PRO A 142 -4.39 -4.16 13.01
C PRO A 142 -5.88 -4.04 13.34
N ALA A 143 -6.19 -3.60 14.55
CA ALA A 143 -7.55 -3.24 14.92
C ALA A 143 -8.02 -1.95 14.19
#